data_AF-A0A091V896-F1
#
_entry.id   AF-A0A091V896-F1
#
_cell.length_a   1.000
_cell.length_b   1.000
_cell.length_c   1.000
_cell.angle_alpha   90.00
_cell.angle_beta   90.00
_cell.angle_gamma   90.00
#
_symmetry.space_group_name_H-M   'P 1'
#
loop_
_entity.id
_entity.type
_entity.pdbx_description
1 polymer ?
#
loop_
_entity_poly.entity_id
_entity_poly.type
_entity_poly.pdbx_seq_one_letter_code
_entity_poly.pdbx_strand_id
1 'polypeptide(L)'
;LSQLRDFLLVYNRMTELCFRHCVSNLNYRLLTGREESCLDSCAAKLVHANHRLMSAYVALMPSIMQRRVSDYEASAAQVSQSSAQAGSVAPAG
;
A
#
# COMPACT_ATOMS: atom_id res chain seq x y z
N LEU A 1 8.49 17.38 -5.40
CA LEU A 1 8.59 16.25 -6.35
C LEU A 1 7.81 15.00 -5.90
N SER A 2 7.79 14.61 -4.61
CA SER A 2 7.05 13.42 -4.15
C SER A 2 5.56 13.46 -4.50
N GLN A 3 4.85 14.54 -4.15
CA GLN A 3 3.39 14.62 -4.37
C GLN A 3 2.99 14.43 -5.85
N LEU A 4 3.78 14.96 -6.77
CA LEU A 4 3.54 14.78 -8.21
C LEU A 4 3.79 13.33 -8.63
N ARG A 5 4.86 12.71 -8.14
CA ARG A 5 5.15 11.29 -8.40
C ARG A 5 4.02 10.40 -7.88
N ASP A 6 3.55 10.66 -6.67
CA ASP A 6 2.48 9.89 -6.03
C ASP A 6 1.16 10.04 -6.81
N PHE A 7 0.85 11.25 -7.26
CA PHE A 7 -0.28 11.51 -8.15
C PHE A 7 -0.15 10.71 -9.46
N LEU A 8 1.01 10.74 -10.12
CA LEU A 8 1.23 10.04 -11.38
C LEU A 8 1.12 8.52 -11.23
N LEU A 9 1.55 7.95 -10.10
CA LEU A 9 1.38 6.53 -9.81
C LEU A 9 -0.10 6.15 -9.73
N VAL A 10 -0.91 6.94 -9.02
CA VAL A 10 -2.36 6.71 -8.91
C VAL A 10 -3.04 6.92 -10.26
N TYR A 11 -2.67 7.97 -10.99
CA TYR A 11 -3.20 8.26 -12.32
C TYR A 11 -2.93 7.11 -13.30
N ASN A 12 -1.69 6.65 -13.40
CA ASN A 12 -1.31 5.56 -14.30
C ASN A 12 -2.03 4.25 -13.95
N ARG A 13 -2.22 3.99 -12.64
CA ARG A 13 -2.97 2.81 -12.21
C ARG A 13 -4.45 2.91 -12.56
N MET A 14 -5.04 4.10 -12.40
CA MET A 14 -6.44 4.36 -12.73
C MET A 14 -6.70 4.19 -14.23
N THR A 15 -5.85 4.76 -15.07
CA THR A 15 -6.01 4.68 -16.54
C THR A 15 -5.90 3.24 -17.03
N GLU A 16 -4.92 2.48 -16.53
CA GLU A 16 -4.77 1.05 -16.84
C GLU A 16 -6.01 0.23 -16.45
N LEU A 17 -6.51 0.43 -15.22
CA LEU A 17 -7.65 -0.33 -14.69
C LEU A 17 -8.95 -0.01 -15.42
N CYS A 18 -9.24 1.28 -15.62
CA CYS A 18 -10.47 1.70 -16.29
C CYS A 18 -10.44 1.34 -17.77
N PHE A 19 -9.29 1.41 -18.44
CA PHE A 19 -9.17 0.94 -19.82
C PHE A 19 -9.49 -0.56 -19.93
N ARG A 20 -8.85 -1.41 -19.10
CA ARG A 20 -9.10 -2.86 -19.11
C ARG A 20 -10.54 -3.24 -18.77
N HIS A 21 -11.22 -2.47 -17.93
CA HIS A 21 -12.58 -2.79 -17.47
C HIS A 21 -13.66 -2.27 -18.42
N CYS A 22 -13.48 -1.06 -18.95
CA CYS A 22 -14.53 -0.38 -19.72
C CYS A 22 -14.35 -0.52 -21.23
N VAL A 23 -13.12 -0.45 -21.76
CA VAL A 23 -12.87 -0.50 -23.20
C VAL A 23 -12.85 -1.95 -23.64
N SER A 24 -13.93 -2.36 -24.30
CA SER A 24 -14.16 -3.76 -24.70
C SER A 24 -14.29 -3.93 -26.21
N ASN A 25 -14.52 -2.84 -26.94
CA ASN A 25 -14.64 -2.83 -28.38
C ASN A 25 -13.57 -1.94 -29.01
N LEU A 26 -12.64 -2.55 -29.76
CA LEU A 26 -11.55 -1.84 -30.44
C LEU A 26 -11.74 -1.74 -31.96
N ASN A 27 -12.96 -1.99 -32.46
CA ASN A 27 -13.27 -1.90 -33.90
C ASN A 27 -13.31 -0.46 -34.42
N TYR A 28 -13.40 0.53 -33.53
CA TYR A 28 -13.47 1.95 -33.87
C TYR A 28 -12.45 2.73 -33.05
N ARG A 29 -12.01 3.88 -33.57
CA ARG A 29 -11.02 4.73 -32.89
C ARG A 29 -11.61 5.52 -31.72
N LEU A 30 -12.89 5.88 -31.79
CA LEU A 30 -13.58 6.64 -30.75
C LEU A 30 -14.28 5.68 -29.79
N LEU A 31 -14.41 6.11 -28.54
CA LEU A 31 -15.18 5.38 -27.54
C LEU A 31 -16.66 5.41 -27.89
N THR A 32 -17.34 4.31 -27.59
CA THR A 32 -18.80 4.29 -27.61
C THR A 32 -19.36 5.02 -26.39
N GLY A 33 -20.59 5.55 -26.46
CA GLY A 33 -21.21 6.23 -25.32
C GLY A 33 -21.34 5.36 -24.06
N ARG A 34 -21.41 4.02 -24.22
CA ARG A 34 -21.37 3.08 -23.08
C ARG A 34 -19.98 3.04 -22.43
N GLU A 35 -18.92 3.05 -23.22
CA GLU A 35 -17.54 3.05 -22.72
C GLU A 35 -17.21 4.37 -22.03
N GLU A 36 -17.65 5.51 -22.58
CA GLU A 36 -17.52 6.83 -21.94
C GLU A 36 -18.19 6.86 -20.56
N SER A 37 -19.46 6.47 -20.48
CA SER A 37 -20.19 6.43 -19.21
C SER A 37 -19.57 5.45 -18.19
N CYS A 38 -19.01 4.33 -18.67
CA CYS A 38 -18.26 3.40 -17.82
C CYS A 38 -16.97 4.04 -17.27
N LEU A 39 -16.20 4.73 -18.12
CA LEU A 39 -14.95 5.39 -17.71
C LEU A 39 -15.20 6.47 -16.65
N ASP A 40 -16.23 7.30 -16.83
CA ASP A 40 -16.61 8.32 -15.84
C ASP A 40 -16.94 7.68 -14.48
N SER A 41 -17.75 6.62 -14.52
CA SER A 41 -18.11 5.86 -13.32
C SER A 41 -16.89 5.18 -12.68
N CYS A 42 -15.98 4.63 -13.49
CA CYS A 42 -14.78 3.95 -13.03
C CYS A 42 -13.83 4.92 -12.33
N ALA A 43 -13.55 6.06 -12.95
CA ALA A 43 -12.67 7.10 -12.40
C ALA A 43 -13.24 7.64 -11.08
N ALA A 44 -14.53 7.99 -11.04
CA ALA A 44 -15.17 8.47 -9.82
C ALA A 44 -15.08 7.44 -8.69
N LYS A 45 -15.42 6.16 -8.97
CA LYS A 45 -15.32 5.07 -7.99
C LYS A 45 -13.90 4.90 -7.47
N LEU A 46 -12.90 4.93 -8.34
CA LEU A 46 -11.50 4.74 -7.96
C LEU A 46 -11.00 5.90 -7.10
N VAL A 47 -11.33 7.14 -7.45
CA VAL A 47 -10.98 8.32 -6.64
C VAL A 47 -11.61 8.23 -5.24
N HIS A 48 -12.91 7.94 -5.16
CA HIS A 48 -13.59 7.79 -3.88
C HIS A 48 -13.04 6.63 -3.04
N ALA A 49 -12.78 5.48 -3.68
CA ALA A 49 -12.19 4.33 -3.00
C ALA A 49 -10.78 4.65 -2.51
N ASN A 50 -9.95 5.29 -3.32
CA ASN A 50 -8.59 5.67 -2.96
C ASN A 50 -8.60 6.62 -1.75
N HIS A 51 -9.47 7.64 -1.74
CA HIS A 51 -9.63 8.53 -0.58
C HIS A 51 -10.05 7.81 0.69
N ARG A 52 -11.03 6.89 0.60
CA ARG A 52 -11.50 6.11 1.75
C ARG A 52 -10.39 5.21 2.31
N LEU A 53 -9.66 4.52 1.42
CA LEU A 53 -8.54 3.66 1.80
C LEU A 53 -7.39 4.47 2.42
N MET A 54 -7.04 5.60 1.83
CA MET A 54 -5.98 6.46 2.34
C MET A 54 -6.35 7.05 3.71
N SER A 55 -7.60 7.46 3.91
CA SER A 55 -8.09 7.93 5.21
C SER A 55 -7.99 6.84 6.28
N ALA A 56 -8.44 5.62 5.98
CA ALA A 56 -8.30 4.49 6.88
C ALA A 56 -6.83 4.16 7.17
N TYR A 57 -5.98 4.15 6.13
CA TYR A 57 -4.55 3.91 6.28
C TYR A 57 -3.91 4.91 7.24
N VAL A 58 -4.14 6.22 7.05
CA VAL A 58 -3.60 7.26 7.92
C VAL A 58 -4.10 7.11 9.36
N ALA A 59 -5.35 6.70 9.57
CA ALA A 59 -5.89 6.47 10.91
C ALA A 59 -5.26 5.25 11.61
N LEU A 60 -5.01 4.15 10.88
CA LEU A 60 -4.55 2.89 11.47
C LEU A 60 -3.02 2.80 11.57
N MET A 61 -2.28 3.37 10.61
CA MET A 61 -0.86 3.11 10.46
C MET A 61 0.02 3.51 11.66
N PRO A 62 -0.25 4.61 12.39
CA PRO A 62 0.52 4.96 13.59
C PRO A 62 0.48 3.85 14.65
N SER A 63 -0.71 3.28 14.90
CA SER A 63 -0.88 2.19 15.87
C SER A 63 -0.16 0.92 15.45
N ILE A 64 -0.18 0.61 14.15
CA ILE A 64 0.52 -0.54 13.57
C ILE A 64 2.02 -0.35 13.73
N MET A 65 2.54 0.82 13.36
CA MET A 65 3.97 1.13 13.47
C MET A 65 4.45 1.13 14.92
N GLN A 66 3.67 1.67 15.86
CA GLN A 66 4.02 1.67 17.27
C GLN A 66 4.16 0.25 17.84
N ARG A 67 3.25 -0.67 17.46
CA ARG A 67 3.37 -2.09 17.82
C ARG A 67 4.63 -2.70 17.24
N ARG A 68 4.93 -2.44 15.95
CA ARG A 68 6.17 -2.94 15.32
C ARG A 68 7.40 -2.49 16.10
N VAL A 69 7.50 -1.21 16.46
CA VAL A 69 8.65 -0.70 17.22
C VAL A 69 8.80 -1.42 18.56
N SER A 70 7.70 -1.59 19.31
CA SER A 70 7.72 -2.34 20.58
C SER A 70 8.15 -3.80 20.41
N ASP A 71 7.70 -4.47 19.35
CA ASP A 71 8.09 -5.86 19.05
C ASP A 71 9.59 -5.95 18.70
N TYR A 72 10.13 -4.97 17.97
CA TYR A 72 11.56 -4.89 17.65
C TYR A 72 12.41 -4.68 18.91
N GLU A 73 11.99 -3.77 19.80
CA GLU A 73 12.69 -3.52 21.07
C GLU A 73 12.68 -4.76 21.98
N ALA A 74 11.54 -5.44 22.10
CA ALA A 74 11.44 -6.68 22.88
C ALA A 74 12.32 -7.79 22.30
N SER A 75 12.33 -7.94 20.97
CA SER A 75 13.19 -8.93 20.29
C SER A 75 14.67 -8.60 20.45
N ALA A 76 15.06 -7.33 20.36
CA ALA A 76 16.44 -6.88 20.57
C ALA A 76 16.91 -7.09 22.01
N ALA A 77 16.04 -6.88 23.00
CA ALA A 77 16.33 -7.16 24.41
C ALA A 77 16.54 -8.67 24.66
N GLN A 78 15.74 -9.54 24.04
CA GLN A 78 15.92 -11.00 24.12
C GLN A 78 17.25 -11.46 23.50
N VAL A 79 17.65 -10.91 22.35
CA VAL A 79 18.95 -11.21 21.70
C VAL A 79 20.13 -10.75 22.58
N SER A 80 19.99 -9.61 23.26
CA SER A 80 21.01 -9.09 24.17
C SER A 80 21.14 -9.93 25.45
N GLN A 81 20.03 -10.46 25.98
CA GLN A 81 20.03 -11.32 27.17
C GLN A 81 20.53 -12.75 26.87
N SER A 82 20.17 -13.31 25.72
CA SER A 82 20.62 -14.64 25.30
C SER A 82 22.12 -14.67 24.95
N SER A 83 22.67 -13.58 24.40
CA SER A 83 24.12 -13.43 24.18
C SER A 83 24.90 -13.22 25.48
N ALA A 84 24.31 -12.58 26.51
CA ALA A 84 24.92 -12.46 27.84
C ALA A 84 24.96 -13.79 28.63
N GLN A 85 23.99 -14.70 28.40
CA GLN A 85 23.95 -16.03 29.03
C GLN A 85 24.85 -17.07 28.33
N ALA A 86 25.16 -16.90 27.04
CA ALA A 86 26.11 -17.77 26.34
C ALA A 86 27.58 -17.53 26.73
N GLY A 87 27.90 -16.38 27.33
CA GLY A 87 29.25 -16.03 27.78
C GLY A 87 29.65 -16.53 29.17
N SER A 88 28.72 -17.12 29.96
CA SER A 88 28.97 -17.54 31.35
C SER A 88 29.18 -19.04 31.54
N VAL A 89 29.12 -19.86 30.48
CA VAL A 89 29.43 -21.29 30.52
C VAL A 89 30.82 -21.54 29.92
N ALA A 90 31.86 -21.10 30.61
CA ALA A 90 33.21 -21.65 30.43
C ALA A 90 33.35 -22.86 31.37
N PRO A 91 33.69 -24.06 30.88
CA PRO A 91 33.83 -25.24 31.74
C PRO A 91 35.10 -25.08 32.60
N ALA A 92 34.93 -25.18 33.91
CA ALA A 92 36.05 -25.41 34.82
C ALA A 92 36.51 -26.87 34.66
N GLY A 93 37.76 -27.05 34.25
CA GLY A 93 38.45 -28.33 34.13
C GLY A 93 39.94 -28.12 33.92
#